data_AF-A0A3D9K9T6-F1
#
_entry.id   AF-A0A3D9K9T6-F1
#
_cell.length_a   1.000
_cell.length_b   1.000
_cell.length_c   1.000
_cell.angle_alpha   90.00
_cell.angle_beta   90.00
_cell.angle_gamma   90.00
#
_symmetry.space_group_name_H-M   'P 1'
#
loop_
_entity.id
_entity.type
_entity.pdbx_description
1 polymer ?
#
loop_
_entity_poly.entity_id
_entity_poly.type
_entity_poly.pdbx_seq_one_letter_code
_entity_poly.pdbx_strand_id
1 'polypeptide(L)'
;MYEISKKNSTDAKKYTAILIVAFMVVVLLPIILEFFIFRNKIYSSLSNGEWGGFLGSYLGGIISGIGTILAVWVTTKETRAIQNKTQDNIENDRRFQRQSQRRAFTDDIARIVSEYIADISGYYYASRHKKDDYIRSLSVKNYYLLKIKLAGIERASDLISELELIHNHHSHGVVETEEFNNVIENLMKNLSHFTSEFIENE
;
A
#
# COMPACT_ATOMS: atom_id res chain seq x y z
N MET A 1 -24.36 -14.88 -5.20
CA MET A 1 -24.93 -15.04 -6.56
C MET A 1 -26.37 -14.52 -6.68
N TYR A 2 -27.27 -14.85 -5.75
CA TYR A 2 -28.67 -14.36 -5.73
C TYR A 2 -28.81 -12.82 -5.62
N GLU A 3 -28.01 -12.16 -4.78
CA GLU A 3 -28.10 -10.70 -4.60
C GLU A 3 -27.64 -9.89 -5.84
N ILE A 4 -26.65 -10.40 -6.56
CA ILE A 4 -26.14 -9.79 -7.80
C ILE A 4 -27.21 -9.86 -8.90
N SER A 5 -27.92 -10.99 -9.02
CA SER A 5 -29.03 -11.17 -9.96
C SER A 5 -30.21 -10.24 -9.65
N LYS A 6 -30.57 -10.10 -8.36
CA LYS A 6 -31.66 -9.22 -7.91
C LYS A 6 -31.34 -7.74 -8.16
N LYS A 7 -30.09 -7.31 -7.91
CA LYS A 7 -29.64 -5.94 -8.18
C LYS A 7 -29.73 -5.58 -9.67
N ASN A 8 -29.21 -6.45 -10.54
CA ASN A 8 -29.25 -6.26 -11.99
C ASN A 8 -30.68 -6.22 -12.56
N SER A 9 -31.59 -7.05 -12.03
CA SER A 9 -33.02 -7.04 -12.40
C SER A 9 -33.72 -5.73 -12.02
N THR A 10 -33.34 -5.14 -10.87
CA THR A 10 -33.94 -3.90 -10.36
C THR A 10 -33.44 -2.69 -11.16
N ASP A 11 -32.15 -2.69 -11.53
CA ASP A 11 -31.56 -1.64 -12.35
C ASP A 11 -32.11 -1.68 -13.79
N ALA A 12 -32.29 -2.86 -14.38
CA ALA A 12 -32.89 -3.02 -15.71
C ALA A 12 -34.34 -2.46 -15.79
N LYS A 13 -35.15 -2.65 -14.75
CA LYS A 13 -36.51 -2.08 -14.65
C LYS A 13 -36.52 -0.55 -14.54
N LYS A 14 -35.52 0.02 -13.87
CA LYS A 14 -35.36 1.49 -13.78
C LYS A 14 -34.99 2.10 -15.13
N TYR A 15 -34.04 1.52 -15.85
CA TYR A 15 -33.64 2.01 -17.16
C TYR A 15 -34.77 1.91 -18.20
N THR A 16 -35.54 0.82 -18.18
CA THR A 16 -36.72 0.69 -19.07
C THR A 16 -37.81 1.71 -18.75
N ALA A 17 -38.09 2.00 -17.47
CA ALA A 17 -39.03 3.04 -17.09
C ALA A 17 -38.57 4.45 -17.53
N ILE A 18 -37.28 4.77 -17.39
CA ILE A 18 -36.71 6.05 -17.85
C ILE A 18 -36.87 6.22 -19.38
N LEU A 19 -36.61 5.16 -20.16
CA LEU A 19 -36.76 5.19 -21.60
C LEU A 19 -38.22 5.39 -22.04
N ILE A 20 -39.17 4.75 -21.36
CA ILE A 20 -40.61 4.93 -21.63
C ILE A 20 -41.04 6.36 -21.33
N VAL A 21 -40.62 6.92 -20.19
CA VAL A 21 -40.95 8.32 -19.83
C VAL A 21 -40.33 9.29 -20.82
N ALA A 22 -39.07 9.10 -21.22
CA ALA A 22 -38.41 9.95 -22.20
C ALA A 22 -39.12 9.92 -23.57
N PHE A 23 -39.49 8.72 -24.04
CA PHE A 23 -40.28 8.56 -25.26
C PHE A 23 -41.64 9.26 -25.16
N MET A 24 -42.33 9.11 -24.03
CA MET A 24 -43.62 9.74 -23.78
C MET A 24 -43.52 11.27 -23.79
N VAL A 25 -42.46 11.84 -23.21
CA VAL A 25 -42.20 13.29 -23.25
C VAL A 25 -41.94 13.76 -24.69
N VAL A 26 -41.14 13.03 -25.47
CA VAL A 26 -40.85 13.39 -26.88
C VAL A 26 -42.12 13.42 -27.74
N VAL A 27 -43.08 12.53 -27.47
CA VAL A 27 -44.34 12.45 -28.23
C VAL A 27 -45.39 13.44 -27.71
N LEU A 28 -45.51 13.62 -26.39
CA LEU A 28 -46.56 14.45 -25.78
C LEU A 28 -46.24 15.94 -25.81
N LEU A 29 -44.97 16.32 -25.68
CA LEU A 29 -44.56 17.73 -25.61
C LEU A 29 -44.93 18.51 -26.89
N PRO A 30 -44.73 17.98 -28.12
CA PRO A 30 -45.22 18.61 -29.35
C PRO A 30 -46.75 18.78 -29.39
N ILE A 31 -47.50 17.76 -28.92
CA ILE A 31 -48.97 17.79 -28.91
C ILE A 31 -49.48 18.86 -27.94
N ILE A 32 -48.87 18.97 -26.75
CA ILE A 32 -49.20 20.00 -25.76
C ILE A 32 -48.91 21.39 -26.33
N LEU A 33 -47.75 21.59 -26.96
CA LEU A 33 -47.39 22.87 -27.60
C LEU A 33 -48.38 23.24 -28.73
N GLU A 34 -48.82 22.26 -29.52
CA GLU A 34 -49.80 22.51 -30.58
C GLU A 34 -51.14 23.01 -30.04
N PHE A 35 -51.69 22.36 -29.01
CA PHE A 35 -52.99 22.74 -28.46
C PHE A 35 -52.97 24.02 -27.65
N PHE A 36 -51.94 24.22 -26.82
CA PHE A 36 -51.91 25.33 -25.87
C PHE A 36 -51.30 26.62 -26.44
N ILE A 37 -50.37 26.50 -27.37
CA ILE A 37 -49.61 27.64 -27.91
C ILE A 37 -49.95 27.88 -29.38
N PHE A 38 -49.78 26.88 -30.26
CA PHE A 38 -49.87 27.13 -31.70
C PHE A 38 -51.31 27.32 -32.22
N ARG A 39 -52.30 26.60 -31.67
CA ARG A 39 -53.73 26.73 -32.04
C ARG A 39 -54.50 27.77 -31.23
N ASN A 40 -53.90 28.36 -30.22
CA ASN A 40 -54.58 29.27 -29.30
C ASN A 40 -54.64 30.71 -29.87
N LYS A 41 -55.76 31.41 -29.63
CA LYS A 41 -56.02 32.78 -30.13
C LYS A 41 -56.03 33.84 -29.02
N ILE A 42 -55.46 33.53 -27.85
CA ILE A 42 -55.32 34.50 -26.76
C ILE A 42 -54.42 35.64 -27.22
N TYR A 43 -54.82 36.88 -26.93
CA TYR A 43 -54.05 38.07 -27.26
C TYR A 43 -52.67 38.01 -26.59
N SER A 44 -51.62 38.02 -27.39
CA SER A 44 -50.21 37.94 -26.98
C SER A 44 -49.44 38.98 -27.78
N SER A 45 -48.49 39.66 -27.13
CA SER A 45 -47.57 40.59 -27.79
C SER A 45 -46.56 39.89 -28.69
N LEU A 46 -46.41 38.57 -28.56
CA LEU A 46 -45.53 37.69 -29.33
C LEU A 46 -46.34 36.73 -30.19
N SER A 47 -45.88 36.46 -31.41
CA SER A 47 -46.46 35.44 -32.29
C SER A 47 -46.25 34.03 -31.74
N ASN A 48 -47.11 33.10 -32.14
CA ASN A 48 -47.03 31.70 -31.70
C ASN A 48 -45.68 31.06 -32.09
N GLY A 49 -45.06 31.49 -33.19
CA GLY A 49 -43.71 31.06 -33.61
C GLY A 49 -42.59 31.58 -32.70
N GLU A 50 -42.68 32.82 -32.23
CA GLU A 50 -41.72 33.40 -31.28
C GLU A 50 -41.80 32.71 -29.92
N TRP A 51 -43.00 32.35 -29.46
CA TRP A 51 -43.19 31.53 -28.25
C TRP A 51 -42.57 30.13 -28.38
N GLY A 52 -42.71 29.48 -29.54
CA GLY A 52 -42.07 28.20 -29.81
C GLY A 52 -40.54 28.28 -29.74
N GLY A 53 -39.96 29.32 -30.34
CA GLY A 53 -38.52 29.58 -30.29
C GLY A 53 -38.00 29.91 -28.88
N PHE A 54 -38.75 30.73 -28.14
CA PHE A 54 -38.44 31.09 -26.75
C PHE A 54 -38.48 29.86 -25.83
N LEU A 55 -39.53 29.06 -25.89
CA LEU A 55 -39.65 27.87 -25.02
C LEU A 55 -38.64 26.79 -25.39
N GLY A 56 -38.36 26.58 -26.68
CA GLY A 56 -37.34 25.65 -27.13
C GLY A 56 -35.95 26.03 -26.63
N SER A 57 -35.57 27.31 -26.75
CA SER A 57 -34.27 27.81 -26.27
C SER A 57 -34.17 27.86 -24.75
N TYR A 58 -35.24 28.26 -24.05
CA TYR A 58 -35.29 28.31 -22.58
C TYR A 58 -35.23 26.92 -21.96
N LEU A 59 -36.08 25.98 -22.41
CA LEU A 59 -36.08 24.60 -21.90
C LEU A 59 -34.79 23.87 -22.31
N GLY A 60 -34.34 24.03 -23.55
CA GLY A 60 -33.08 23.46 -24.03
C GLY A 60 -31.88 23.98 -23.25
N GLY A 61 -31.84 25.27 -22.92
CA GLY A 61 -30.80 25.89 -22.10
C GLY A 61 -30.76 25.35 -20.68
N ILE A 62 -31.93 25.19 -20.03
CA ILE A 62 -32.01 24.61 -18.68
C ILE A 62 -31.59 23.14 -18.68
N ILE A 63 -32.11 22.33 -19.61
CA ILE A 63 -31.81 20.90 -19.69
C ILE A 63 -30.32 20.68 -19.99
N SER A 64 -29.73 21.44 -20.91
CA SER A 64 -28.30 21.36 -21.23
C SER A 64 -27.42 21.84 -20.08
N GLY A 65 -27.81 22.91 -19.38
CA GLY A 65 -27.12 23.40 -18.18
C GLY A 65 -27.10 22.37 -17.05
N ILE A 66 -28.27 21.78 -16.75
CA ILE A 66 -28.39 20.71 -15.74
C ILE A 66 -27.57 19.48 -16.15
N GLY A 67 -27.66 19.06 -17.42
CA GLY A 67 -26.90 17.94 -17.94
C GLY A 67 -25.39 18.12 -17.81
N THR A 68 -24.89 19.33 -18.09
CA THR A 68 -23.48 19.68 -17.95
C THR A 68 -23.03 19.62 -16.48
N ILE A 69 -23.82 20.18 -15.56
CA ILE A 69 -23.51 20.16 -14.12
C ILE A 69 -23.51 18.71 -13.61
N LEU A 70 -24.49 17.89 -14.00
CA LEU A 70 -24.56 16.48 -13.62
C LEU A 70 -23.36 15.69 -14.16
N ALA A 71 -22.97 15.92 -15.42
CA ALA A 71 -21.81 15.28 -16.02
C ALA A 71 -20.53 15.62 -15.24
N VAL A 72 -20.26 16.90 -15.00
CA VAL A 72 -19.10 17.35 -14.22
C VAL A 72 -19.12 16.78 -12.80
N TRP A 73 -20.29 16.73 -12.16
CA TRP A 73 -20.44 16.18 -10.82
C TRP A 73 -20.10 14.68 -10.77
N VAL A 74 -20.61 13.88 -11.71
CA VAL A 74 -20.29 12.45 -11.83
C VAL A 74 -18.79 12.27 -12.09
N THR A 75 -18.23 12.96 -13.08
CA THR A 75 -16.81 12.86 -13.43
C THR A 75 -15.91 13.24 -12.25
N THR A 76 -16.26 14.30 -11.50
CA THR A 76 -15.48 14.73 -10.33
C THR A 76 -15.52 13.66 -9.23
N LYS A 77 -16.67 13.04 -9.00
CA LYS A 77 -16.82 11.99 -7.99
C LYS A 77 -16.01 10.74 -8.35
N GLU A 78 -16.06 10.31 -9.60
CA GLU A 78 -15.26 9.17 -10.08
C GLU A 78 -13.76 9.48 -10.02
N THR A 79 -13.35 10.68 -10.44
CA THR A 79 -11.94 11.11 -10.38
C THR A 79 -11.42 11.07 -8.94
N ARG A 80 -12.18 11.63 -7.98
CA ARG A 80 -11.80 11.58 -6.55
C ARG A 80 -11.71 10.14 -6.03
N ALA A 81 -12.63 9.27 -6.43
CA ALA A 81 -12.61 7.88 -6.01
C ALA A 81 -11.38 7.13 -6.56
N ILE A 82 -10.97 7.40 -7.80
CA ILE A 82 -9.75 6.83 -8.40
C ILE A 82 -8.51 7.36 -7.69
N GLN A 83 -8.42 8.67 -7.47
CA GLN A 83 -7.27 9.28 -6.77
C GLN A 83 -7.09 8.73 -5.36
N ASN A 84 -8.18 8.61 -4.58
CA ASN A 84 -8.12 8.04 -3.24
C ASN A 84 -7.61 6.60 -3.26
N LYS A 85 -8.15 5.75 -4.16
CA LYS A 85 -7.69 4.36 -4.31
C LYS A 85 -6.23 4.27 -4.74
N THR A 86 -5.79 5.13 -5.65
CA THR A 86 -4.38 5.18 -6.07
C THR A 86 -3.47 5.59 -4.93
N GLN A 87 -3.87 6.58 -4.13
CA GLN A 87 -3.11 7.01 -2.96
C GLN A 87 -3.03 5.90 -1.90
N ASP A 88 -4.14 5.22 -1.62
CA ASP A 88 -4.18 4.08 -0.70
C ASP A 88 -3.28 2.93 -1.19
N ASN A 89 -3.31 2.62 -2.49
CA ASN A 89 -2.45 1.60 -3.08
C ASN A 89 -0.96 2.00 -2.97
N ILE A 90 -0.61 3.25 -3.27
CA ILE A 90 0.77 3.74 -3.15
C ILE A 90 1.24 3.64 -1.69
N GLU A 91 0.39 4.00 -0.73
CA GLU A 91 0.73 3.92 0.68
C GLU A 91 0.92 2.46 1.14
N ASN A 92 0.02 1.56 0.72
CA ASN A 92 0.16 0.13 1.00
C ASN A 92 1.41 -0.48 0.34
N ASP A 93 1.70 -0.13 -0.92
CA ASP A 93 2.90 -0.58 -1.63
C ASP A 93 4.17 -0.08 -0.93
N ARG A 94 4.18 1.18 -0.47
CA ARG A 94 5.29 1.74 0.32
C ARG A 94 5.46 1.03 1.65
N ARG A 95 4.37 0.69 2.35
CA ARG A 95 4.42 -0.10 3.60
C ARG A 95 4.98 -1.49 3.34
N PHE A 96 4.50 -2.17 2.31
CA PHE A 96 4.99 -3.49 1.91
C PHE A 96 6.48 -3.44 1.55
N GLN A 97 6.90 -2.49 0.72
CA GLN A 97 8.31 -2.30 0.36
C GLN A 97 9.19 -2.04 1.58
N ARG A 98 8.76 -1.17 2.51
CA ARG A 98 9.48 -0.93 3.78
C ARG A 98 9.64 -2.21 4.58
N GLN A 99 8.57 -3.00 4.72
CA GLN A 99 8.63 -4.28 5.42
C GLN A 99 9.56 -5.29 4.72
N SER A 100 9.50 -5.40 3.40
CA SER A 100 10.39 -6.27 2.62
C SER A 100 11.86 -5.86 2.75
N GLN A 101 12.17 -4.56 2.71
CA GLN A 101 13.54 -4.06 2.90
C GLN A 101 14.07 -4.36 4.30
N ARG A 102 13.24 -4.19 5.33
CA ARG A 102 13.63 -4.48 6.72
C ARG A 102 13.88 -5.97 6.93
N ARG A 103 13.04 -6.84 6.38
CA ARG A 103 13.25 -8.30 6.38
C ARG A 103 14.54 -8.68 5.67
N ALA A 104 14.76 -8.15 4.47
CA ALA A 104 15.99 -8.42 3.71
C ALA A 104 17.25 -7.98 4.47
N PHE A 105 17.19 -6.84 5.16
CA PHE A 105 18.28 -6.36 6.00
C PHE A 105 18.52 -7.30 7.21
N THR A 106 17.47 -7.68 7.94
CA THR A 106 17.61 -8.59 9.08
C THR A 106 18.09 -9.97 8.67
N ASP A 107 17.65 -10.47 7.52
CA ASP A 107 18.12 -11.75 6.95
C ASP A 107 19.61 -11.70 6.61
N ASP A 108 20.08 -10.56 6.06
CA ASP A 108 21.50 -10.35 5.78
C ASP A 108 22.34 -10.31 7.07
N ILE A 109 21.86 -9.63 8.12
CA ILE A 109 22.52 -9.63 9.43
C ILE A 109 22.55 -11.04 10.02
N ALA A 110 21.44 -11.77 10.00
CA ALA A 110 21.37 -13.12 10.53
C ALA A 110 22.32 -14.07 9.81
N ARG A 111 22.44 -13.95 8.48
CA ARG A 111 23.40 -14.70 7.68
C ARG A 111 24.86 -14.37 8.06
N ILE A 112 25.20 -13.09 8.22
CA ILE A 112 26.57 -12.71 8.56
C ILE A 112 26.93 -13.18 9.99
N VAL A 113 25.98 -13.08 10.93
CA VAL A 113 26.16 -13.59 12.30
C VAL A 113 26.30 -15.10 12.32
N SER A 114 25.53 -15.86 11.52
CA SER A 114 25.66 -17.32 11.48
C SER A 114 27.01 -17.76 10.89
N GLU A 115 27.47 -17.11 9.81
CA GLU A 115 28.81 -17.31 9.27
C GLU A 115 29.91 -16.95 10.30
N TYR A 116 29.71 -15.87 11.06
CA TYR A 116 30.61 -15.47 12.13
C TYR A 116 30.70 -16.54 13.24
N ILE A 117 29.55 -17.00 13.74
CA ILE A 117 29.45 -18.02 14.80
C ILE A 117 30.12 -19.32 14.36
N ALA A 118 29.88 -19.77 13.13
CA ALA A 118 30.44 -21.02 12.62
C ALA A 118 31.98 -20.98 12.61
N ASP A 119 32.56 -19.90 12.06
CA ASP A 119 34.01 -19.74 11.95
C ASP A 119 34.67 -19.52 13.33
N ILE A 120 34.10 -18.65 14.17
CA ILE A 120 34.69 -18.34 15.48
C ILE A 120 34.62 -19.54 16.44
N SER A 121 33.55 -20.33 16.37
CA SER A 121 33.42 -21.57 17.14
C SER A 121 34.44 -22.60 16.69
N GLY A 122 34.61 -22.78 15.38
CA GLY A 122 35.64 -23.65 14.83
C GLY A 122 37.04 -23.26 15.30
N TYR A 123 37.34 -21.96 15.31
CA TYR A 123 38.60 -21.42 15.80
C TYR A 123 38.79 -21.67 17.31
N TYR A 124 37.76 -21.41 18.12
CA TYR A 124 37.80 -21.64 19.57
C TYR A 124 38.14 -23.11 19.90
N TYR A 125 37.41 -24.05 19.32
CA TYR A 125 37.61 -25.48 19.59
C TYR A 125 38.96 -25.98 19.04
N ALA A 126 39.40 -25.50 17.88
CA ALA A 126 40.72 -25.82 17.35
C ALA A 126 41.85 -25.31 18.27
N SER A 127 41.72 -24.08 18.77
CA SER A 127 42.67 -23.46 19.71
C SER A 127 42.77 -24.27 21.01
N ARG A 128 41.64 -24.71 21.56
CA ARG A 128 41.61 -25.52 22.80
C ARG A 128 42.26 -26.89 22.62
N HIS A 129 42.18 -27.47 21.42
CA HIS A 129 42.82 -28.74 21.08
C HIS A 129 44.24 -28.59 20.51
N LYS A 130 44.83 -27.39 20.56
CA LYS A 130 46.17 -27.07 20.03
C LYS A 130 46.35 -27.52 18.58
N LYS A 131 45.32 -27.31 17.75
CA LYS A 131 45.41 -27.50 16.29
C LYS A 131 45.89 -26.18 15.69
N ASP A 132 47.10 -26.18 15.14
CA ASP A 132 47.80 -24.94 14.71
C ASP A 132 47.23 -24.29 13.42
N ASP A 133 46.32 -24.96 12.70
CA ASP A 133 45.96 -24.55 11.33
C ASP A 133 44.62 -23.82 11.18
N TYR A 134 43.87 -23.55 12.25
CA TYR A 134 42.54 -22.93 12.12
C TYR A 134 42.63 -21.40 12.09
N ILE A 135 42.23 -20.80 10.97
CA ILE A 135 42.30 -19.35 10.75
C ILE A 135 40.90 -18.74 10.92
N ARG A 136 40.78 -17.70 11.74
CA ARG A 136 39.52 -16.99 12.01
C ARG A 136 39.21 -15.82 11.04
N SER A 137 39.65 -15.92 9.79
CA SER A 137 39.62 -14.79 8.85
C SER A 137 38.19 -14.38 8.47
N LEU A 138 37.28 -15.36 8.39
CA LEU A 138 35.88 -15.11 8.06
C LEU A 138 35.16 -14.39 9.21
N SER A 139 35.36 -14.82 10.46
CA SER A 139 34.80 -14.16 11.64
C SER A 139 35.41 -12.77 11.87
N VAL A 140 36.69 -12.54 11.57
CA VAL A 140 37.28 -11.18 11.57
C VAL A 140 36.61 -10.28 10.54
N LYS A 141 36.47 -10.74 9.30
CA LYS A 141 35.76 -9.99 8.24
C LYS A 141 34.33 -9.67 8.65
N ASN A 142 33.60 -10.67 9.12
CA ASN A 142 32.18 -10.54 9.47
C ASN A 142 31.97 -9.65 10.69
N TYR A 143 32.87 -9.66 11.68
CA TYR A 143 32.85 -8.74 12.81
C TYR A 143 32.86 -7.27 12.38
N TYR A 144 33.83 -6.87 11.53
CA TYR A 144 33.90 -5.50 11.05
C TYR A 144 32.73 -5.13 10.14
N LEU A 145 32.28 -6.07 9.30
CA LEU A 145 31.11 -5.85 8.46
C LEU A 145 29.84 -5.61 9.29
N LEU A 146 29.64 -6.38 10.35
CA LEU A 146 28.53 -6.20 11.29
C LEU A 146 28.63 -4.85 12.02
N LYS A 147 29.81 -4.46 12.50
CA LYS A 147 30.01 -3.14 13.12
C LYS A 147 29.63 -1.99 12.19
N ILE A 148 29.95 -2.10 10.90
CA ILE A 148 29.59 -1.08 9.91
C ILE A 148 28.09 -1.08 9.62
N LYS A 149 27.50 -2.26 9.37
CA LYS A 149 26.07 -2.39 9.03
C LYS A 149 25.14 -2.00 10.17
N LEU A 150 25.57 -2.22 11.41
CA LEU A 150 24.80 -1.92 12.61
C LEU A 150 25.13 -0.53 13.20
N ALA A 151 26.07 0.21 12.59
CA ALA A 151 26.45 1.52 13.07
C ALA A 151 25.26 2.49 13.09
N GLY A 152 25.05 3.13 14.23
CA GLY A 152 23.96 4.10 14.41
C GLY A 152 22.57 3.48 14.63
N ILE A 153 22.46 2.16 14.69
CA ILE A 153 21.21 1.49 15.07
C ILE A 153 21.26 1.24 16.59
N GLU A 154 20.60 2.09 17.36
CA GLU A 154 20.57 2.02 18.84
C GLU A 154 20.14 0.64 19.35
N ARG A 155 19.10 0.06 18.74
CA ARG A 155 18.58 -1.28 19.08
C ARG A 155 19.58 -2.43 18.83
N ALA A 156 20.67 -2.18 18.09
CA ALA A 156 21.70 -3.17 17.86
C ALA A 156 22.82 -3.13 18.92
N SER A 157 22.71 -2.29 19.96
CA SER A 157 23.72 -2.12 21.01
C SER A 157 24.13 -3.44 21.65
N ASP A 158 23.15 -4.27 22.00
CA ASP A 158 23.36 -5.50 22.75
C ASP A 158 23.98 -6.57 21.85
N LEU A 159 23.59 -6.58 20.57
CA LEU A 159 24.19 -7.44 19.54
C LEU A 159 25.65 -7.08 19.29
N ILE A 160 25.97 -5.78 19.20
CA ILE A 160 27.36 -5.30 19.03
C ILE A 160 28.21 -5.62 20.26
N SER A 161 27.66 -5.39 21.46
CA SER A 161 28.39 -5.64 22.72
C SER A 161 28.77 -7.11 22.87
N GLU A 162 27.85 -8.03 22.53
CA GLU A 162 28.12 -9.47 22.57
C GLU A 162 29.16 -9.89 21.51
N LEU A 163 29.08 -9.32 20.30
CA LEU A 163 30.09 -9.54 19.25
C LEU A 163 31.49 -9.12 19.70
N GLU A 164 31.62 -7.96 20.35
CA GLU A 164 32.89 -7.45 20.88
C GLU A 164 33.45 -8.34 22.00
N LEU A 165 32.58 -8.86 22.87
CA LEU A 165 32.94 -9.78 23.94
C LEU A 165 33.55 -11.08 23.37
N ILE A 166 32.89 -11.69 22.38
CA ILE A 166 33.37 -12.90 21.70
C ILE A 166 34.68 -12.63 20.98
N HIS A 167 34.69 -11.57 20.17
CA HIS A 167 35.77 -11.32 19.23
C HIS A 167 37.10 -11.07 19.94
N ASN A 168 37.05 -10.28 21.02
CA ASN A 168 38.25 -9.80 21.69
C ASN A 168 38.66 -10.68 22.88
N HIS A 169 37.71 -11.32 23.58
CA HIS A 169 37.99 -11.94 24.88
C HIS A 169 37.78 -13.46 24.91
N HIS A 170 36.75 -13.99 24.24
CA HIS A 170 36.33 -15.39 24.46
C HIS A 170 36.80 -16.39 23.40
N SER A 171 37.37 -15.92 22.28
CA SER A 171 37.67 -16.79 21.13
C SER A 171 38.98 -17.59 21.19
N HIS A 172 39.91 -17.29 22.11
CA HIS A 172 41.28 -17.83 22.08
C HIS A 172 41.46 -19.21 22.77
N GLY A 173 40.38 -19.95 23.05
CA GLY A 173 40.44 -21.30 23.62
C GLY A 173 40.88 -21.39 25.09
N VAL A 174 41.20 -20.25 25.73
CA VAL A 174 41.60 -20.14 27.14
C VAL A 174 40.39 -20.11 28.07
N VAL A 175 39.29 -19.53 27.60
CA VAL A 175 38.01 -19.46 28.32
C VAL A 175 37.41 -20.86 28.46
N GLU A 176 36.61 -21.10 29.50
CA GLU A 176 35.90 -22.37 29.67
C GLU A 176 34.85 -22.57 28.58
N THR A 177 34.68 -23.82 28.13
CA THR A 177 33.76 -24.14 27.02
C THR A 177 32.32 -23.77 27.33
N GLU A 178 31.89 -23.93 28.58
CA GLU A 178 30.55 -23.53 29.03
C GLU A 178 30.36 -22.01 28.88
N GLU A 179 31.35 -21.22 29.31
CA GLU A 179 31.32 -19.76 29.20
C GLU A 179 31.30 -19.30 27.74
N PHE A 180 32.12 -19.90 26.88
CA PHE A 180 32.09 -19.62 25.44
C PHE A 180 30.72 -19.93 24.82
N ASN A 181 30.15 -21.10 25.11
CA ASN A 181 28.85 -21.49 24.57
C ASN A 181 27.72 -20.57 25.06
N ASN A 182 27.73 -20.17 26.35
CA ASN A 182 26.75 -19.24 26.91
C ASN A 182 26.75 -17.89 26.18
N VAL A 183 27.94 -17.37 25.87
CA VAL A 183 28.11 -16.12 25.13
C VAL A 183 27.62 -16.26 23.67
N ILE A 184 27.84 -17.41 23.02
CA ILE A 184 27.28 -17.68 21.68
C ILE A 184 25.74 -17.75 21.72
N GLU A 185 25.16 -18.38 22.74
CA GLU A 185 23.71 -18.43 22.92
C GLU A 185 23.11 -17.04 23.16
N ASN A 186 23.76 -16.21 23.97
CA ASN A 186 23.37 -14.81 24.17
C ASN A 186 23.39 -14.03 22.85
N LEU A 187 24.42 -14.23 22.02
CA LEU A 187 24.51 -13.60 20.70
C LEU A 187 23.32 -14.00 19.82
N MET A 188 22.96 -15.28 19.78
CA MET A 188 21.81 -15.76 19.02
C MET A 188 20.48 -15.21 19.55
N LYS A 189 20.34 -15.10 20.87
CA LYS A 189 19.15 -14.51 21.50
C LYS A 189 19.01 -13.03 21.17
N ASN A 190 20.09 -12.26 21.26
CA ASN A 190 20.12 -10.84 20.92
C ASN A 190 19.87 -10.62 19.43
N LEU A 191 20.38 -11.49 18.56
CA LEU A 191 20.05 -11.48 17.14
C LEU A 191 18.55 -11.70 16.92
N SER A 192 17.96 -12.73 17.53
CA SER A 192 16.52 -13.00 17.40
C SER A 192 15.68 -11.80 17.84
N HIS A 193 15.99 -11.23 19.01
CA HIS A 193 15.33 -10.04 19.53
C HIS A 193 15.47 -8.83 18.60
N PHE A 194 16.69 -8.56 18.12
CA PHE A 194 16.94 -7.51 17.14
C PHE A 194 16.10 -7.71 15.87
N THR A 195 16.05 -8.92 15.33
CA THR A 195 15.29 -9.20 14.11
C THR A 195 13.79 -9.00 14.29
N SER A 196 13.20 -9.43 15.41
CA SER A 196 11.78 -9.23 15.68
C SER A 196 11.45 -7.75 15.85
N GLU A 197 12.21 -7.03 16.68
CA GLU A 197 11.96 -5.61 16.93
C GLU A 197 12.19 -4.74 15.69
N PHE A 198 13.21 -5.09 14.89
CA PHE A 198 13.51 -4.36 13.67
C PHE A 198 12.46 -4.62 12.58
N ILE A 199 11.73 -5.74 12.60
CA ILE A 199 10.64 -5.98 11.65
C ILE A 199 9.33 -5.33 12.13
N GLU A 200 9.02 -5.39 13.43
CA GLU A 200 7.71 -5.03 13.98
C GLU A 200 7.49 -3.53 14.22
N ASN A 201 8.55 -2.76 14.50
CA ASN A 201 8.39 -1.34 14.83
C ASN A 201 8.27 -0.44 13.58
N GLU A 202 7.05 -0.07 13.19
CA GLU A 202 6.74 0.96 12.17
C GLU A 202 7.08 2.39 12.65
#